data_AF-A0A9D6SEA0-F1
#
_entry.id   AF-A0A9D6SEA0-F1
#
_cell.length_a   1.000
_cell.length_b   1.000
_cell.length_c   1.000
_cell.angle_alpha   90.00
_cell.angle_beta   90.00
_cell.angle_gamma   90.00
#
_symmetry.space_group_name_H-M   'P 1'
#
loop_
_entity.id
_entity.type
_entity.pdbx_description
1 polymer ?
#
loop_
_entity_poly.entity_id
_entity_poly.type
_entity_poly.pdbx_seq_one_letter_code
_entity_poly.pdbx_strand_id
1 'polypeptide(L)'
;MATVQFCVMGTMLALFLASQLFWFRRVAALGQWLIPNPKLRRVLAGGAAVAYIFAFAYMFAWSRDDGTPVELTVRVALLEAPFFWWVAGSVMGFGLYLIYWAGNRALRAATWVYQAAAMGLKRARQAESQALASPSRRRFFEQTAMAASTVPFVASAYGIFYGRVNLEITRKRIHLPRLPKAFQGFRIVQLSDIHIGPFMPAEEIRQYVAMANELQPDLIALTGDFITWDPDTQEPVVEALEGLRAPYGVVGCLGNHELWYDVEDSITQLFARRGVRILRQENMLLR
;
A
#
# COMPACT_ATOMS: atom_id res chain seq x y z
N MET A 1 5.32 24.87 21.04
CA MET A 1 4.86 23.66 20.33
C MET A 1 3.48 23.82 19.72
N ALA A 2 2.46 24.27 20.46
CA ALA A 2 1.08 24.42 19.97
C ALA A 2 0.95 25.29 18.69
N THR A 3 1.60 26.45 18.63
CA THR A 3 1.52 27.35 17.45
C THR A 3 2.04 26.71 16.16
N VAL A 4 3.12 25.93 16.25
CA VAL A 4 3.70 25.21 15.11
C VAL A 4 2.74 24.12 14.64
N GLN A 5 2.12 23.39 15.56
CA GLN A 5 1.12 22.36 15.25
C GLN A 5 -0.12 22.96 14.56
N PHE A 6 -0.62 24.13 15.02
CA PHE A 6 -1.73 24.82 14.37
C PHE A 6 -1.38 25.28 12.95
N CYS A 7 -0.19 25.85 12.73
CA CYS A 7 0.25 26.27 11.41
C CYS A 7 0.41 25.09 10.44
N VAL A 8 0.98 23.96 10.90
CA VAL A 8 1.12 22.74 10.10
C VAL A 8 -0.25 22.19 9.72
N MET A 9 -1.15 22.03 10.70
CA MET A 9 -2.51 21.53 10.47
C MET A 9 -3.30 22.43 9.51
N GLY A 10 -3.23 23.74 9.70
CA GLY A 10 -3.88 24.71 8.81
C GLY A 10 -3.35 24.63 7.37
N THR A 11 -2.05 24.44 7.20
CA THR A 11 -1.42 24.27 5.89
C THR A 11 -1.85 22.97 5.22
N MET A 12 -1.88 21.86 5.95
CA MET A 12 -2.34 20.57 5.45
C MET A 12 -3.81 20.62 5.00
N LEU A 13 -4.67 21.25 5.81
CA LEU A 13 -6.09 21.42 5.48
C LEU A 13 -6.28 22.29 4.23
N ALA A 14 -5.53 23.39 4.12
CA ALA A 14 -5.58 24.26 2.95
C ALA A 14 -5.13 23.54 1.67
N LEU A 15 -4.06 22.74 1.74
CA LEU A 15 -3.59 21.92 0.62
C LEU A 15 -4.61 20.85 0.22
N PHE A 16 -5.22 20.19 1.20
CA PHE A 16 -6.28 19.22 0.96
C PHE A 16 -7.47 19.87 0.24
N LEU A 17 -8.00 20.99 0.76
CA LEU A 17 -9.12 21.70 0.15
C LEU A 17 -8.80 22.19 -1.27
N ALA A 18 -7.59 22.71 -1.48
CA ALA A 18 -7.13 23.12 -2.80
C ALA A 18 -7.08 21.94 -3.79
N SER A 19 -6.60 20.78 -3.34
CA SER A 19 -6.61 19.53 -4.12
C SER A 19 -8.04 19.12 -4.50
N GLN A 20 -8.97 19.07 -3.54
CA GLN A 20 -10.34 18.66 -3.82
C GLN A 20 -11.04 19.61 -4.79
N LEU A 21 -10.85 20.93 -4.63
CA LEU A 21 -11.39 21.92 -5.55
C LEU A 21 -10.80 21.78 -6.96
N PHE A 22 -9.51 21.48 -7.07
CA PHE A 22 -8.85 21.21 -8.34
C PHE A 22 -9.50 20.02 -9.06
N TRP A 23 -9.65 18.89 -8.38
CA TRP A 23 -10.24 17.68 -8.99
C TRP A 23 -11.73 17.86 -9.31
N PHE A 24 -12.49 18.51 -8.45
CA PHE A 24 -13.89 18.84 -8.72
C PHE A 24 -14.04 19.64 -10.03
N ARG A 25 -13.19 20.65 -10.24
CA ARG A 25 -13.19 21.44 -11.49
C ARG A 25 -12.81 20.60 -12.72
N ARG A 26 -11.86 19.67 -12.59
CA ARG A 26 -11.46 18.77 -13.68
C ARG A 26 -12.55 17.78 -14.05
N VAL A 27 -13.19 17.16 -13.07
CA VAL A 27 -14.33 16.26 -13.29
C VAL A 27 -15.51 17.02 -13.87
N ALA A 28 -15.81 18.23 -13.38
CA ALA A 28 -16.87 19.06 -13.94
C ALA A 28 -16.61 19.43 -15.41
N ALA A 29 -15.36 19.73 -15.78
CA ALA A 29 -14.96 19.99 -17.16
C ALA A 29 -15.11 18.74 -18.04
N LEU A 30 -14.71 17.57 -17.54
CA LEU A 30 -14.94 16.29 -18.24
C LEU A 30 -16.44 16.01 -18.44
N GLY A 31 -17.26 16.30 -17.42
CA GLY A 31 -18.71 16.17 -17.50
C GLY A 31 -19.37 17.09 -18.53
N GLN A 32 -18.76 18.24 -18.86
CA GLN A 32 -19.25 19.08 -19.97
C GLN A 32 -19.09 18.39 -21.33
N TRP A 33 -18.05 17.56 -21.49
CA TRP A 33 -17.80 16.80 -22.71
C TRP A 33 -18.67 15.54 -22.79
N LEU A 34 -18.81 14.81 -21.68
CA LEU A 34 -19.58 13.54 -21.64
C LEU A 34 -21.10 13.74 -21.58
N ILE A 35 -21.57 14.81 -20.93
CA ILE A 35 -22.99 15.02 -20.64
C ILE A 35 -23.40 16.42 -21.17
N PRO A 36 -23.89 16.50 -22.42
CA PRO A 36 -24.29 17.76 -23.04
C PRO A 36 -25.43 18.47 -22.28
N ASN A 37 -26.35 17.71 -21.66
CA ASN A 37 -27.51 18.27 -20.97
C ASN A 37 -27.10 18.99 -19.67
N PRO A 38 -27.29 20.32 -19.57
CA PRO A 38 -26.82 21.12 -18.44
C PRO A 38 -27.66 20.97 -17.16
N LYS A 39 -28.92 20.51 -17.26
CA LYS A 39 -29.76 20.22 -16.09
C LYS A 39 -29.34 18.88 -15.49
N LEU A 40 -29.22 17.84 -16.32
CA LEU A 40 -28.75 16.52 -15.89
C LEU A 40 -27.36 16.60 -15.27
N ARG A 41 -26.43 17.34 -15.88
CA ARG A 41 -25.09 17.56 -15.32
C ARG A 41 -25.11 18.21 -13.93
N ARG A 42 -25.98 19.21 -13.70
CA ARG A 42 -26.12 19.85 -12.39
C ARG A 42 -26.68 18.89 -11.33
N VAL A 43 -27.67 18.08 -11.70
CA VAL A 43 -28.24 17.06 -10.81
C VAL A 43 -27.18 16.02 -10.45
N LEU A 44 -26.45 15.48 -11.43
CA LEU A 44 -25.40 14.50 -11.18
C LEU A 44 -24.24 15.07 -10.37
N ALA A 45 -23.81 16.31 -10.65
CA ALA A 45 -22.76 16.96 -9.87
C ALA A 45 -23.19 17.23 -8.42
N GLY A 46 -24.43 17.65 -8.21
CA GLY A 46 -25.00 17.83 -6.87
C GLY A 46 -25.09 16.51 -6.11
N GLY A 47 -25.60 15.46 -6.75
CA GLY A 47 -25.65 14.11 -6.16
C GLY A 47 -24.27 13.56 -5.82
N ALA A 48 -23.29 13.71 -6.72
CA ALA A 48 -21.91 13.31 -6.48
C ALA A 48 -21.26 14.09 -5.33
N ALA A 49 -21.53 15.40 -5.21
CA ALA A 49 -21.03 16.21 -4.11
C ALA A 49 -21.62 15.78 -2.75
N VAL A 50 -22.93 15.50 -2.70
CA VAL A 50 -23.59 14.97 -1.49
C VAL A 50 -23.03 13.60 -1.11
N ALA A 51 -22.91 12.69 -2.08
CA ALA A 51 -22.32 11.37 -1.85
C ALA A 51 -20.87 11.46 -1.37
N TYR A 52 -20.07 12.38 -1.93
CA TYR A 52 -18.71 12.63 -1.50
C TYR A 52 -18.64 13.16 -0.07
N ILE A 53 -19.47 14.16 0.29
CA ILE A 53 -19.53 14.71 1.66
C ILE A 53 -19.96 13.62 2.64
N PHE A 54 -20.94 12.80 2.27
CA PHE A 54 -21.40 11.69 3.11
C PHE A 54 -20.30 10.64 3.30
N ALA A 55 -19.63 10.20 2.24
CA ALA A 55 -18.51 9.26 2.31
C ALA A 55 -17.37 9.82 3.16
N PHE A 56 -17.01 11.10 2.96
CA PHE A 56 -16.01 11.79 3.76
C PHE A 56 -16.42 11.84 5.24
N ALA A 57 -17.63 12.29 5.54
CA ALA A 57 -18.14 12.33 6.92
C ALA A 57 -18.17 10.94 7.55
N TYR A 58 -18.60 9.92 6.80
CA TYR A 58 -18.63 8.53 7.24
C TYR A 58 -17.22 8.02 7.61
N MET A 59 -16.20 8.28 6.78
CA MET A 59 -14.81 7.92 7.12
C MET A 59 -14.31 8.56 8.42
N PHE A 60 -14.71 9.80 8.72
CA PHE A 60 -14.24 10.53 9.91
C PHE A 60 -15.09 10.31 11.16
N ALA A 61 -16.40 10.07 10.98
CA ALA A 61 -17.35 9.89 12.08
C ALA A 61 -17.45 8.43 12.53
N TRP A 62 -17.17 7.48 11.63
CA TRP A 62 -17.32 6.04 11.87
C TRP A 62 -15.99 5.29 11.95
N SER A 63 -14.87 6.00 12.16
CA SER A 63 -13.53 5.41 12.30
C SER A 63 -13.34 4.61 13.61
N ARG A 64 -14.42 4.12 14.20
CA ARG A 64 -14.44 3.34 15.43
C ARG A 64 -15.55 2.29 15.33
N ASP A 65 -15.10 1.04 15.33
CA ASP A 65 -15.71 -0.04 16.12
C ASP A 65 -16.84 -0.89 15.47
N ASP A 66 -16.61 -1.55 14.34
CA ASP A 66 -17.54 -2.60 13.86
C ASP A 66 -16.93 -3.78 13.09
N GLY A 67 -15.64 -4.09 13.24
CA GLY A 67 -15.06 -5.30 12.64
C GLY A 67 -13.75 -5.73 13.28
N THR A 68 -13.57 -7.04 13.46
CA THR A 68 -12.29 -7.60 13.89
C THR A 68 -11.21 -7.15 12.90
N PRO A 69 -10.07 -6.61 13.35
CA PRO A 69 -9.06 -5.95 12.49
C PRO A 69 -8.35 -6.86 11.48
N VAL A 70 -8.80 -8.11 11.39
CA VAL A 70 -8.23 -9.19 10.59
C VAL A 70 -9.13 -9.63 9.41
N GLU A 71 -10.33 -9.07 9.27
CA GLU A 71 -11.26 -9.46 8.20
C GLU A 71 -11.37 -8.41 7.08
N LEU A 72 -11.21 -8.85 5.83
CA LEU A 72 -11.51 -8.04 4.64
C LEU A 72 -13.01 -8.07 4.36
N THR A 73 -13.75 -7.12 4.95
CA THR A 73 -15.17 -6.98 4.67
C THR A 73 -15.42 -6.33 3.30
N VAL A 74 -16.58 -6.61 2.69
CA VAL A 74 -17.01 -5.95 1.44
C VAL A 74 -17.06 -4.43 1.59
N ARG A 75 -17.43 -3.95 2.78
CA ARG A 75 -17.44 -2.52 3.13
C ARG A 75 -16.04 -1.91 3.06
N VAL A 76 -15.06 -2.55 3.70
CA VAL A 76 -13.65 -2.12 3.65
C VAL A 76 -13.13 -2.14 2.22
N ALA A 77 -13.36 -3.24 1.50
CA ALA A 77 -12.84 -3.44 0.15
C ALA A 77 -13.45 -2.49 -0.91
N LEU A 78 -14.75 -2.19 -0.83
CA LEU A 78 -15.46 -1.45 -1.88
C LEU A 78 -15.75 0.01 -1.54
N LEU A 79 -15.72 0.41 -0.26
CA LEU A 79 -16.04 1.78 0.15
C LEU A 79 -14.85 2.46 0.82
N GLU A 80 -14.34 1.90 1.92
CA GLU A 80 -13.33 2.56 2.75
C GLU A 80 -11.98 2.66 2.03
N ALA A 81 -11.42 1.54 1.57
CA ALA A 81 -10.13 1.51 0.92
C ALA A 81 -10.11 2.34 -0.38
N PRO A 82 -11.07 2.20 -1.33
CA PRO A 82 -11.10 3.03 -2.53
C PRO A 82 -11.22 4.53 -2.23
N PHE A 83 -12.01 4.91 -1.22
CA PHE A 83 -12.16 6.31 -0.84
C PHE A 83 -10.89 6.89 -0.21
N PHE A 84 -10.25 6.12 0.69
CA PHE A 84 -8.96 6.50 1.27
C PHE A 84 -7.89 6.68 0.19
N TRP A 85 -7.77 5.72 -0.73
CA TRP A 85 -6.83 5.80 -1.85
C TRP A 85 -7.16 6.93 -2.83
N TRP A 86 -8.44 7.24 -3.05
CA TRP A 86 -8.85 8.43 -3.78
C TRP A 86 -8.34 9.70 -3.09
N VAL A 87 -8.54 9.85 -1.78
CA VAL A 87 -8.09 11.03 -1.03
C VAL A 87 -6.56 11.17 -1.11
N ALA A 88 -5.82 10.10 -0.79
CA ALA A 88 -4.36 10.09 -0.86
C ALA A 88 -3.84 10.39 -2.29
N GLY A 89 -4.39 9.68 -3.28
CA GLY A 89 -4.04 9.83 -4.69
C GLY A 89 -4.39 11.23 -5.24
N SER A 90 -5.49 11.83 -4.79
CA SER A 90 -5.90 13.17 -5.21
C SER A 90 -4.89 14.22 -4.72
N VAL A 91 -4.45 14.15 -3.47
CA VAL A 91 -3.46 15.08 -2.89
C VAL A 91 -2.10 14.90 -3.56
N MET A 92 -1.64 13.66 -3.72
CA MET A 92 -0.37 13.37 -4.39
C MET A 92 -0.39 13.82 -5.86
N GLY A 93 -1.45 13.49 -6.59
CA GLY A 93 -1.63 13.88 -7.99
C GLY A 93 -1.69 15.41 -8.15
N PHE A 94 -2.33 16.11 -7.22
CA PHE A 94 -2.33 17.58 -7.20
C PHE A 94 -0.91 18.13 -6.96
N GLY A 95 -0.15 17.55 -6.03
CA GLY A 95 1.27 17.92 -5.80
C GLY A 95 2.14 17.74 -7.05
N LEU A 96 2.03 16.58 -7.71
CA LEU A 96 2.72 16.31 -8.99
C LEU A 96 2.32 17.31 -10.07
N TYR A 97 1.03 17.65 -10.16
CA TYR A 97 0.56 18.69 -11.07
C TYR A 97 1.19 20.05 -10.78
N LEU A 98 1.33 20.46 -9.51
CA LEU A 98 1.98 21.72 -9.14
C LEU A 98 3.45 21.74 -9.54
N ILE A 99 4.18 20.64 -9.32
CA ILE A 99 5.57 20.48 -9.75
C ILE A 99 5.69 20.62 -11.27
N TYR A 100 4.87 19.87 -12.01
CA TYR A 100 4.82 19.95 -13.47
C TYR A 100 4.48 21.37 -13.94
N TRP A 101 3.46 21.99 -13.35
CA TRP A 101 3.01 23.34 -13.72
C TRP A 101 4.11 24.38 -13.49
N ALA A 102 4.81 24.31 -12.35
CA ALA A 102 5.92 25.19 -12.02
C ALA A 102 7.10 24.98 -12.98
N GLY A 103 7.51 23.73 -13.21
CA GLY A 103 8.59 23.40 -14.15
C GLY A 103 8.27 23.85 -15.58
N ASN A 104 7.05 23.60 -16.06
CA ASN A 104 6.60 24.05 -17.38
C ASN A 104 6.56 25.58 -17.48
N ARG A 105 6.18 26.28 -16.40
CA ARG A 105 6.22 27.76 -16.35
C ARG A 105 7.65 28.29 -16.41
N ALA A 106 8.56 27.69 -15.65
CA ALA A 106 9.98 28.05 -15.66
C ALA A 106 10.60 27.82 -17.04
N LEU A 107 10.33 26.67 -17.67
CA LEU A 107 10.81 26.36 -19.01
C LEU A 107 10.25 27.33 -20.05
N ARG A 108 8.96 27.67 -19.99
CA ARG A 108 8.36 28.69 -20.87
C ARG A 108 8.97 30.07 -20.66
N ALA A 109 9.27 30.45 -19.43
CA ALA A 109 9.95 31.71 -19.14
C ALA A 109 11.37 31.71 -19.71
N ALA A 110 12.14 30.64 -19.47
CA ALA A 110 13.50 30.49 -20.00
C ALA A 110 13.54 30.50 -21.53
N THR A 111 12.63 29.77 -22.18
CA THR A 111 12.51 29.77 -23.64
C THR A 111 12.07 31.12 -24.20
N TRP A 112 11.16 31.82 -23.51
CA TRP A 112 10.78 33.19 -23.89
C TRP A 112 11.98 34.15 -23.78
N VAL A 113 12.74 34.12 -22.68
CA VAL A 113 13.96 34.93 -22.50
C VAL A 113 14.97 34.62 -23.61
N TYR A 114 15.23 33.34 -23.87
CA TYR A 114 16.12 32.91 -24.96
C TYR A 114 15.65 33.42 -26.33
N GLN A 115 14.35 33.36 -26.62
CA GLN A 115 13.79 33.82 -27.90
C GLN A 115 13.75 35.33 -28.05
N ALA A 116 13.52 36.05 -26.94
CA ALA A 116 13.62 37.50 -26.88
C ALA A 116 15.07 37.96 -27.10
N ALA A 117 16.05 37.18 -26.63
CA ALA A 117 17.46 37.39 -26.93
C ALA A 117 17.82 36.98 -28.38
N ALA A 118 17.21 35.94 -28.92
CA ALA A 118 17.47 35.39 -30.25
C ALA A 118 16.54 35.97 -31.35
N MET A 119 16.32 37.28 -31.39
CA MET A 119 15.49 37.96 -32.41
C MET A 119 16.12 37.94 -33.82
N GLY A 120 16.15 36.76 -34.44
CA GLY A 120 16.50 36.51 -35.83
C GLY A 120 15.96 35.19 -36.43
N LEU A 121 15.38 34.29 -35.61
CA LEU A 121 15.04 32.91 -36.01
C LEU A 121 13.53 32.61 -36.11
N LYS A 122 12.67 33.62 -36.31
CA LYS A 122 11.20 33.43 -36.35
C LYS A 122 10.71 32.54 -37.51
N ARG A 123 11.44 32.44 -38.63
CA ARG A 123 11.01 31.67 -39.81
C ARG A 123 11.31 30.17 -39.75
N ALA A 124 12.39 29.73 -39.10
CA ALA A 124 12.74 28.30 -39.01
C ALA A 124 11.80 27.52 -38.06
N ARG A 125 11.31 28.19 -37.02
CA ARG A 125 10.52 27.61 -35.94
C ARG A 125 9.09 27.22 -36.32
N GLN A 126 8.53 27.86 -37.34
CA GLN A 126 7.18 27.60 -37.82
C GLN A 126 7.11 26.32 -38.67
N ALA A 127 8.20 26.00 -39.40
CA ALA A 127 8.36 24.76 -40.16
C ALA A 127 8.63 23.54 -39.23
N GLU A 128 9.45 23.72 -38.19
CA GLU A 128 9.76 22.66 -37.20
C GLU A 128 8.56 22.32 -36.30
N SER A 129 7.76 23.32 -35.90
CA SER A 129 6.51 23.12 -35.14
C SER A 129 5.48 22.29 -35.90
N GLN A 130 5.35 22.50 -37.22
CA GLN A 130 4.47 21.69 -38.08
C GLN A 130 4.99 20.25 -38.25
N ALA A 131 6.30 20.04 -38.27
CA ALA A 131 6.92 18.71 -38.31
C ALA A 131 6.75 17.92 -36.99
N LEU A 132 6.79 18.59 -35.83
CA LEU A 132 6.56 17.98 -34.51
C LEU A 132 5.08 17.67 -34.21
N ALA A 133 4.15 18.30 -34.93
CA ALA A 133 2.70 18.18 -34.78
C ALA A 133 2.05 17.04 -35.59
N SER A 134 2.82 16.03 -36.02
CA SER A 134 2.27 14.90 -36.76
C SER A 134 1.20 14.15 -35.94
N PRO A 135 -0.05 14.04 -36.44
CA PRO A 135 -1.12 13.32 -35.75
C PRO A 135 -0.78 11.85 -35.47
N SER A 136 0.00 11.20 -36.34
CA SER A 136 0.41 9.80 -36.15
C SER A 136 1.42 9.66 -35.02
N ARG A 137 2.41 10.55 -34.95
CA ARG A 137 3.37 10.62 -33.84
C ARG A 137 2.66 10.89 -32.51
N ARG A 138 1.70 11.82 -32.51
CA ARG A 138 0.87 12.12 -31.34
C ARG A 138 0.07 10.89 -30.89
N ARG A 139 -0.64 10.22 -31.81
CA ARG A 139 -1.39 8.99 -31.51
C ARG A 139 -0.49 7.88 -30.98
N PHE A 140 0.70 7.69 -31.55
CA PHE A 140 1.67 6.73 -31.06
C PHE A 140 2.09 7.01 -29.61
N PHE A 141 2.41 8.26 -29.27
CA PHE A 141 2.74 8.64 -27.89
C PHE A 141 1.54 8.51 -26.95
N GLU A 142 0.34 8.89 -27.38
CA GLU A 142 -0.89 8.73 -26.60
C GLU A 142 -1.17 7.25 -26.30
N GLN A 143 -1.08 6.37 -27.31
CA GLN A 143 -1.27 4.93 -27.16
C GLN A 143 -0.19 4.28 -26.30
N THR A 144 1.07 4.65 -26.51
CA THR A 144 2.20 4.15 -25.71
C THR A 144 2.06 4.59 -24.26
N ALA A 145 1.71 5.87 -24.01
CA ALA A 145 1.48 6.38 -22.67
C ALA A 145 0.30 5.66 -22.00
N MET A 146 -0.80 5.43 -22.72
CA MET A 146 -1.95 4.69 -22.21
C MET A 146 -1.59 3.25 -21.84
N ALA A 147 -0.91 2.53 -22.74
CA ALA A 147 -0.44 1.16 -22.49
C ALA A 147 0.51 1.12 -21.28
N ALA A 148 1.53 1.97 -21.27
CA ALA A 148 2.49 2.07 -20.16
C ALA A 148 1.80 2.41 -18.84
N SER A 149 0.79 3.29 -18.86
CA SER A 149 0.02 3.64 -17.65
C SER A 149 -0.88 2.51 -17.16
N THR A 150 -1.31 1.59 -18.03
CA THR A 150 -2.21 0.49 -17.68
C THR A 150 -1.48 -0.67 -17.01
N VAL A 151 -0.23 -0.93 -17.42
CA VAL A 151 0.59 -2.06 -16.93
C VAL A 151 0.67 -2.12 -15.40
N PRO A 152 0.97 -1.03 -14.66
CA PRO A 152 1.02 -1.07 -13.19
C PRO A 152 -0.31 -1.47 -12.54
N PHE A 153 -1.45 -1.08 -13.11
CA PHE A 153 -2.76 -1.44 -12.55
C PHE A 153 -3.05 -2.93 -12.74
N VAL A 154 -2.75 -3.47 -13.92
CA VAL A 154 -2.90 -4.91 -14.19
C VAL A 154 -1.95 -5.73 -13.30
N ALA A 155 -0.69 -5.32 -13.20
CA ALA A 155 0.28 -5.98 -12.32
C ALA A 155 -0.14 -5.92 -10.85
N SER A 156 -0.64 -4.78 -10.38
CA SER A 156 -1.13 -4.62 -9.00
C SER A 156 -2.37 -5.49 -8.74
N ALA A 157 -3.33 -5.51 -9.67
CA ALA A 157 -4.50 -6.38 -9.58
C ALA A 157 -4.07 -7.86 -9.54
N TYR A 158 -3.14 -8.27 -10.41
CA TYR A 158 -2.59 -9.63 -10.38
C TYR A 158 -1.94 -9.95 -9.03
N GLY A 159 -1.12 -9.05 -8.48
CA GLY A 159 -0.49 -9.22 -7.17
C GLY A 159 -1.50 -9.36 -6.03
N ILE A 160 -2.51 -8.48 -5.98
CA ILE A 160 -3.53 -8.44 -4.90
C ILE A 160 -4.46 -9.65 -4.97
N PHE A 161 -4.90 -10.07 -6.17
CA PHE A 161 -5.92 -11.11 -6.30
C PHE A 161 -5.35 -12.52 -6.50
N TYR A 162 -4.14 -12.65 -7.05
CA TYR A 162 -3.55 -13.95 -7.35
C TYR A 162 -2.17 -14.13 -6.69
N GLY A 163 -1.26 -13.18 -6.86
CA GLY A 163 0.11 -13.29 -6.37
C GLY A 163 0.20 -13.55 -4.87
N ARG A 164 -0.61 -12.85 -4.07
CA ARG A 164 -0.61 -12.99 -2.61
C ARG A 164 -1.02 -14.38 -2.11
N VAL A 165 -1.89 -15.09 -2.84
CA VAL A 165 -2.40 -16.42 -2.47
C VAL A 165 -1.63 -17.56 -3.13
N ASN A 166 -0.68 -17.25 -4.02
CA ASN A 166 0.15 -18.24 -4.71
C ASN A 166 1.34 -18.67 -3.82
N LEU A 167 1.04 -19.52 -2.84
CA LEU A 167 2.01 -20.00 -1.87
C LEU A 167 2.94 -21.05 -2.45
N GLU A 168 4.23 -20.89 -2.17
CA GLU A 168 5.25 -21.82 -2.64
C GLU A 168 6.17 -22.27 -1.51
N ILE A 169 6.36 -23.59 -1.41
CA ILE A 169 7.30 -24.17 -0.44
C ILE A 169 8.72 -24.10 -1.00
N THR A 170 9.47 -23.09 -0.56
CA THR A 170 10.88 -22.93 -0.94
C THR A 170 11.79 -23.74 -0.02
N ARG A 171 12.54 -24.69 -0.58
CA ARG A 171 13.54 -25.48 0.17
C ARG A 171 14.94 -24.94 -0.09
N LYS A 172 15.62 -24.45 0.96
CA LYS A 172 17.03 -24.04 0.90
C LYS A 172 17.89 -24.99 1.73
N ARG A 173 18.92 -25.57 1.10
CA ARG A 173 19.90 -26.42 1.79
C ARG A 173 21.05 -25.56 2.30
N ILE A 174 21.16 -25.47 3.62
CA ILE A 174 22.24 -24.73 4.28
C ILE A 174 23.37 -25.72 4.64
N HIS A 175 24.60 -25.39 4.24
CA HIS A 175 25.79 -26.18 4.56
C HIS A 175 26.58 -25.48 5.65
N LEU A 176 26.75 -26.15 6.79
CA LEU A 176 27.49 -25.66 7.93
C LEU A 176 28.71 -26.58 8.15
N PRO A 177 29.95 -26.10 7.94
CA PRO A 177 31.16 -26.94 8.00
C PRO A 177 31.38 -27.65 9.35
N ARG A 178 30.84 -27.08 10.44
CA ARG A 178 30.98 -27.59 11.81
C ARG A 178 29.66 -28.11 12.39
N LEU A 179 28.71 -28.49 11.55
CA LEU A 179 27.45 -29.08 12.01
C LEU A 179 27.69 -30.46 12.63
N PRO A 180 27.30 -30.70 13.89
CA PRO A 180 27.41 -32.03 14.48
C PRO A 180 26.61 -33.05 13.66
N LYS A 181 27.11 -34.29 13.56
CA LYS A 181 26.48 -35.35 12.75
C LYS A 181 25.01 -35.61 13.14
N ALA A 182 24.67 -35.46 14.41
CA ALA A 182 23.30 -35.62 14.91
C ALA A 182 22.29 -34.65 14.27
N PHE A 183 22.74 -33.49 13.77
CA PHE A 183 21.91 -32.49 13.09
C PHE A 183 21.97 -32.61 11.56
N GLN A 184 22.58 -33.66 11.01
CA GLN A 184 22.55 -33.86 9.56
C GLN A 184 21.13 -34.16 9.10
N GLY A 185 20.65 -33.36 8.14
CA GLY A 185 19.28 -33.46 7.67
C GLY A 185 18.27 -32.74 8.56
N PHE A 186 18.70 -32.03 9.60
CA PHE A 186 17.83 -31.23 10.46
C PHE A 186 17.03 -30.21 9.66
N ARG A 187 15.72 -30.18 9.89
CA ARG A 187 14.75 -29.43 9.10
C ARG A 187 14.14 -28.31 9.93
N ILE A 188 14.35 -27.09 9.46
CA ILE A 188 13.71 -25.90 10.03
C ILE A 188 12.66 -25.42 9.03
N VAL A 189 11.42 -25.24 9.50
CA VAL A 189 10.42 -24.45 8.78
C VAL A 189 10.46 -23.04 9.36
N GLN A 190 10.64 -22.07 8.50
CA GLN A 190 10.63 -20.65 8.87
C GLN A 190 9.35 -20.01 8.35
N LEU A 191 8.62 -19.33 9.23
CA LEU A 191 7.53 -18.43 8.87
C LEU A 191 7.93 -17.02 9.34
N SER A 192 7.70 -16.02 8.50
CA SER A 192 8.12 -14.63 8.73
C SER A 192 7.08 -13.69 8.15
N ASP A 193 7.04 -12.45 8.62
CA ASP A 193 6.29 -11.37 7.98
C ASP A 193 4.82 -11.74 7.77
N ILE A 194 4.22 -12.35 8.81
CA ILE A 194 2.83 -12.83 8.76
C ILE A 194 1.89 -11.67 8.49
N HIS A 195 2.10 -10.51 9.14
CA HIS A 195 1.32 -9.31 8.89
C HIS A 195 -0.19 -9.57 8.90
N ILE A 196 -0.70 -10.04 10.05
CA ILE A 196 -2.14 -10.33 10.16
C ILE A 196 -2.96 -9.07 9.83
N GLY A 197 -3.99 -9.25 9.02
CA GLY A 197 -4.87 -8.17 8.60
C GLY A 197 -5.79 -8.59 7.47
N PRO A 198 -6.52 -7.65 6.85
CA PRO A 198 -7.45 -7.93 5.76
C PRO A 198 -6.83 -8.70 4.57
N PHE A 199 -5.54 -8.50 4.30
CA PHE A 199 -4.84 -9.18 3.21
C PHE A 199 -4.15 -10.49 3.63
N MET A 200 -4.09 -10.78 4.94
CA MET A 200 -3.61 -12.03 5.53
C MET A 200 -4.53 -12.40 6.71
N PRO A 201 -5.76 -12.86 6.43
CA PRO A 201 -6.71 -13.18 7.48
C PRO A 201 -6.27 -14.43 8.27
N ALA A 202 -6.79 -14.57 9.49
CA ALA A 202 -6.46 -15.70 10.37
C ALA A 202 -6.68 -17.08 9.72
N GLU A 203 -7.67 -17.21 8.84
CA GLU A 203 -7.92 -18.46 8.09
C GLU A 203 -6.77 -18.83 7.15
N GLU A 204 -6.19 -17.83 6.48
CA GLU A 204 -5.05 -18.03 5.57
C GLU A 204 -3.79 -18.43 6.38
N ILE A 205 -3.58 -17.79 7.54
CA ILE A 205 -2.51 -18.16 8.47
C ILE A 205 -2.68 -19.60 8.98
N ARG A 206 -3.90 -20.04 9.30
CA ARG A 206 -4.18 -21.43 9.70
C ARG A 206 -3.83 -22.45 8.60
N GLN A 207 -4.02 -22.09 7.33
CA GLN A 207 -3.57 -22.93 6.21
C GLN A 207 -2.03 -23.04 6.20
N TYR A 208 -1.31 -21.97 6.54
CA TYR A 208 0.16 -22.00 6.61
C TYR A 208 0.63 -22.87 7.76
N VAL A 209 -0.07 -22.84 8.90
CA VAL A 209 0.19 -23.75 10.02
C VAL A 209 0.02 -25.21 9.59
N ALA A 210 -1.04 -25.54 8.86
CA ALA A 210 -1.25 -26.89 8.35
C ALA A 210 -0.11 -27.33 7.40
N MET A 211 0.25 -26.48 6.43
CA MET A 211 1.36 -26.74 5.50
C MET A 211 2.71 -26.90 6.23
N ALA A 212 2.99 -26.03 7.21
CA ALA A 212 4.20 -26.08 8.03
C ALA A 212 4.31 -27.41 8.79
N ASN A 213 3.20 -27.89 9.35
CA ASN A 213 3.15 -29.17 10.05
C ASN A 213 3.27 -30.37 9.10
N GLU A 214 2.66 -30.33 7.91
CA GLU A 214 2.79 -31.37 6.87
C GLU A 214 4.23 -31.55 6.40
N LEU A 215 5.04 -30.50 6.49
CA LEU A 215 6.46 -30.61 6.19
C LEU A 215 7.20 -31.46 7.22
N GLN A 216 6.65 -31.80 8.39
CA GLN A 216 7.34 -32.55 9.44
C GLN A 216 8.73 -31.95 9.78
N PRO A 217 8.78 -30.66 10.21
CA PRO A 217 10.02 -30.04 10.63
C PRO A 217 10.49 -30.60 11.97
N ASP A 218 11.80 -30.49 12.21
CA ASP A 218 12.38 -30.73 13.53
C ASP A 218 12.19 -29.52 14.44
N LEU A 219 12.24 -28.31 13.88
CA LEU A 219 12.03 -27.02 14.56
C LEU A 219 11.21 -26.07 13.68
N ILE A 220 10.31 -25.30 14.29
CA ILE A 220 9.65 -24.17 13.61
C ILE A 220 10.20 -22.86 14.17
N ALA A 221 10.59 -21.96 13.26
CA ALA A 221 11.09 -20.62 13.57
C ALA A 221 10.13 -19.54 13.05
N LEU A 222 9.62 -18.71 13.95
CA LEU A 222 8.77 -17.55 13.67
C LEU A 222 9.61 -16.26 13.70
N THR A 223 9.91 -15.64 12.56
CA THR A 223 10.94 -14.57 12.48
C THR A 223 10.40 -13.14 12.39
N GLY A 224 9.34 -12.84 13.15
CA GLY A 224 8.86 -11.48 13.39
C GLY A 224 7.82 -10.95 12.40
N ASP A 225 7.37 -9.72 12.65
CA ASP A 225 6.38 -9.00 11.85
C ASP A 225 5.05 -9.75 11.78
N PHE A 226 4.48 -10.00 12.98
CA PHE A 226 3.22 -10.70 13.15
C PHE A 226 2.02 -9.79 12.93
N ILE A 227 2.12 -8.53 13.37
CA ILE A 227 1.06 -7.52 13.24
C ILE A 227 1.38 -6.54 12.10
N THR A 228 0.37 -6.05 11.37
CA THR A 228 0.61 -5.05 10.31
C THR A 228 0.51 -3.62 10.82
N TRP A 229 -0.67 -3.19 11.27
CA TRP A 229 -0.86 -1.81 11.71
C TRP A 229 -1.71 -1.64 12.96
N ASP A 230 -2.33 -2.72 13.43
CA ASP A 230 -3.29 -2.69 14.52
C ASP A 230 -2.81 -3.58 15.68
N PRO A 231 -2.46 -3.00 16.84
CA PRO A 231 -2.05 -3.76 18.02
C PRO A 231 -3.15 -4.66 18.58
N ASP A 232 -4.44 -4.41 18.30
CA ASP A 232 -5.52 -5.28 18.78
C ASP A 232 -5.57 -6.64 18.04
N THR A 233 -4.73 -6.81 17.02
CA THR A 233 -4.59 -8.08 16.26
C THR A 233 -3.65 -9.10 16.90
N GLN A 234 -3.02 -8.79 18.04
CA GLN A 234 -2.06 -9.68 18.73
C GLN A 234 -2.66 -11.05 19.12
N GLU A 235 -3.82 -11.08 19.77
CA GLU A 235 -4.47 -12.33 20.15
C GLU A 235 -4.90 -13.12 18.89
N PRO A 236 -5.58 -12.51 17.90
CA PRO A 236 -5.91 -13.19 16.65
C PRO A 236 -4.72 -13.84 15.93
N VAL A 237 -3.55 -13.19 15.85
CA VAL A 237 -2.39 -13.80 15.17
C VAL A 237 -1.78 -14.93 15.97
N VAL A 238 -1.68 -14.79 17.29
CA VAL A 238 -1.18 -15.85 18.16
C VAL A 238 -2.12 -17.07 18.14
N GLU A 239 -3.43 -16.84 18.11
CA GLU A 239 -4.44 -17.89 17.93
C GLU A 239 -4.36 -18.55 16.56
N ALA A 240 -4.17 -17.78 15.48
CA ALA A 240 -4.07 -18.33 14.14
C ALA A 240 -2.80 -19.17 13.93
N LEU A 241 -1.71 -18.84 14.63
CA LEU A 241 -0.46 -19.60 14.64
C LEU A 241 -0.47 -20.77 15.64
N GLU A 242 -1.53 -20.90 16.44
CA GLU A 242 -1.68 -22.03 17.35
C GLU A 242 -1.72 -23.35 16.60
N GLY A 243 -1.11 -24.38 17.18
CA GLY A 243 -1.10 -25.72 16.59
C GLY A 243 0.11 -25.99 15.70
N LEU A 244 1.02 -25.03 15.49
CA LEU A 244 2.38 -25.31 15.03
C LEU A 244 3.05 -26.30 15.97
N ARG A 245 3.60 -27.39 15.42
CA ARG A 245 4.18 -28.49 16.19
C ARG A 245 5.45 -28.97 15.55
N ALA A 246 6.50 -29.05 16.35
CA ALA A 246 7.77 -29.64 15.97
C ALA A 246 8.43 -30.31 17.18
N PRO A 247 9.23 -31.38 17.00
CA PRO A 247 9.89 -32.09 18.10
C PRO A 247 10.77 -31.21 18.99
N TYR A 248 11.48 -30.25 18.41
CA TYR A 248 12.31 -29.28 19.15
C TYR A 248 11.55 -28.00 19.54
N GLY A 249 10.24 -27.96 19.29
CA GLY A 249 9.35 -26.87 19.65
C GLY A 249 9.24 -25.78 18.60
N VAL A 250 8.51 -24.71 18.98
CA VAL A 250 8.31 -23.52 18.18
C VAL A 250 9.02 -22.36 18.87
N VAL A 251 9.95 -21.73 18.17
CA VAL A 251 10.70 -20.57 18.66
C VAL A 251 10.45 -19.39 17.74
N GLY A 252 10.62 -18.17 18.25
CA GLY A 252 10.53 -17.00 17.40
C GLY A 252 11.36 -15.81 17.87
N CYS A 253 11.34 -14.75 17.10
CA CYS A 253 11.81 -13.43 17.47
C CYS A 253 10.78 -12.38 17.02
N LEU A 254 10.91 -11.15 17.51
CA LEU A 254 10.05 -10.04 17.14
C LEU A 254 10.63 -9.30 15.94
N GLY A 255 9.75 -8.71 15.12
CA GLY A 255 10.11 -7.83 14.02
C GLY A 255 9.99 -6.35 14.41
N ASN A 256 10.11 -5.47 13.42
CA ASN A 256 10.00 -4.03 13.66
C ASN A 256 8.56 -3.57 13.90
N HIS A 257 7.56 -4.31 13.43
CA HIS A 257 6.17 -3.94 13.66
C HIS A 257 5.78 -4.06 15.14
N GLU A 258 6.22 -5.11 15.82
CA GLU A 258 5.98 -5.24 17.27
C GLU A 258 6.62 -4.09 18.06
N LEU A 259 7.75 -3.56 17.59
CA LEU A 259 8.42 -2.39 18.17
C LEU A 259 7.66 -1.08 17.86
N TRP A 260 7.23 -0.86 16.61
CA TRP A 260 6.54 0.37 16.21
C TRP A 260 5.22 0.60 16.96
N TYR A 261 4.56 -0.49 17.36
CA TYR A 261 3.29 -0.46 18.07
C TYR A 261 3.42 -0.67 19.59
N ASP A 262 4.65 -0.76 20.11
CA ASP A 262 4.93 -0.92 21.55
C ASP A 262 4.22 -2.14 22.17
N VAL A 263 4.23 -3.27 21.44
CA VAL A 263 3.53 -4.51 21.85
C VAL A 263 4.46 -5.68 22.13
N GLU A 264 5.78 -5.44 22.18
CA GLU A 264 6.79 -6.49 22.33
C GLU A 264 6.54 -7.38 23.55
N ASP A 265 6.21 -6.77 24.70
CA ASP A 265 6.02 -7.48 25.96
C ASP A 265 4.70 -8.26 25.96
N SER A 266 3.61 -7.64 25.51
CA SER A 266 2.29 -8.26 25.47
C SER A 266 2.26 -9.44 24.49
N ILE A 267 2.80 -9.29 23.27
CA ILE A 267 2.77 -10.36 22.27
C ILE A 267 3.66 -11.53 22.70
N THR A 268 4.80 -11.24 23.34
CA THR A 268 5.70 -12.27 23.90
C THR A 268 4.98 -13.11 24.96
N GLN A 269 4.21 -12.47 25.85
CA GLN A 269 3.43 -13.18 26.86
C GLN A 269 2.33 -14.04 26.25
N LEU A 270 1.67 -13.57 25.19
CA LEU A 270 0.65 -14.34 24.48
C LEU A 270 1.24 -15.60 23.83
N PHE A 271 2.34 -15.46 23.09
CA PHE A 271 3.05 -16.60 22.52
C PHE A 271 3.50 -17.61 23.59
N ALA A 272 4.04 -17.12 24.72
CA ALA A 272 4.47 -17.99 25.82
C ALA A 272 3.32 -18.83 26.38
N ARG A 273 2.11 -18.28 26.50
CA ARG A 273 0.91 -19.02 26.95
C ARG A 273 0.52 -20.15 26.01
N ARG A 274 0.88 -20.07 24.73
CA ARG A 274 0.62 -21.10 23.70
C ARG A 274 1.84 -22.00 23.44
N GLY A 275 2.86 -21.96 24.29
CA GLY A 275 4.05 -22.81 24.20
C GLY A 275 5.07 -22.40 23.14
N VAL A 276 4.96 -21.17 22.62
CA VAL A 276 5.94 -20.59 21.68
C VAL A 276 6.94 -19.75 22.46
N ARG A 277 8.24 -20.02 22.29
CA ARG A 277 9.30 -19.24 22.95
C ARG A 277 9.81 -18.12 22.05
N ILE A 278 9.46 -16.89 22.37
CA ILE A 278 10.06 -15.71 21.74
C ILE A 278 11.42 -15.42 22.38
N LEU A 279 12.47 -15.34 21.56
CA LEU A 279 13.84 -15.05 21.94
C LEU A 279 14.10 -13.56 21.70
N ARG A 280 14.31 -12.80 22.78
CA ARG A 280 14.68 -11.38 22.73
C ARG A 280 16.06 -11.22 23.34
N GLN A 281 17.08 -10.98 22.50
CA GLN A 281 18.49 -10.94 22.94
C GLN A 281 18.92 -12.23 23.66
N GLU A 282 18.31 -13.36 23.28
CA GLU A 282 18.52 -14.68 23.87
C GLU A 282 18.90 -15.70 22.80
N ASN A 283 19.41 -16.85 23.25
CA ASN A 283 19.60 -18.02 22.40
C ASN A 283 18.96 -19.26 23.05
N MET A 284 18.70 -20.27 22.21
CA MET A 284 18.25 -21.59 22.64
C MET A 284 19.27 -22.63 22.20
N LEU A 285 19.72 -23.44 23.16
CA LEU A 285 20.57 -24.59 22.88
C LEU A 285 19.72 -25.79 22.50
N LEU A 286 19.91 -26.31 21.29
CA LEU A 286 19.36 -27.59 20.87
C LEU A 286 20.30 -28.71 21.35
N ARG A 287 19.75 -29.71 22.04
CA ARG A 287 20.50 -30.84 22.59
C ARG A 287 20.17 -32.13 21.86
#